data_AF-A0A085TRG8-F1
#
_entry.id   AF-A0A085TRG8-F1
#
_cell.length_a   1.000
_cell.length_b   1.000
_cell.length_c   1.000
_cell.angle_alpha   90.00
_cell.angle_beta   90.00
_cell.angle_gamma   90.00
#
_symmetry.space_group_name_H-M   'P 1'
#
loop_
_entity.id
_entity.type
_entity.pdbx_description
1 polymer ?
#
loop_
_entity_poly.entity_id
_entity_poly.type
_entity_poly.pdbx_seq_one_letter_code
_entity_poly.pdbx_strand_id
1 'polypeptide(L)'
;MTHEQHLALDLIVRLANRFGPASRIAKELPGWLEYLTEVECPERPRSRPSSQWWNKIRTIAHDLAPSAGGGEGEIVQRNATLLGEHFGLSPAETSMLTFVAFYKLFDGFEHVVDGALETREVTVPLLLSWFCAVPEPEIRTAMRASGRLTCSGLVQRNSGGRHRRMPFDLSDRLTLALLAEVDSISDLIALMFPRAAAPQAQWQDFEGLSQDADLMRELLSKALAKRQPGVHILLYGPPGTGKGSAAGRC
;
A
#
# COMPACT_ATOMS: atom_id res chain seq x y z
N MET A 1 6.17 18.25 -12.96
CA MET A 1 5.39 17.01 -12.86
C MET A 1 5.80 16.33 -11.58
N THR A 2 4.83 15.98 -10.75
CA THR A 2 5.09 15.27 -9.51
C THR A 2 5.37 13.79 -9.77
N HIS A 3 5.99 13.12 -8.81
CA HIS A 3 6.37 11.71 -8.96
C HIS A 3 5.15 10.79 -9.14
N GLU A 4 4.05 11.05 -8.44
CA GLU A 4 2.79 10.30 -8.59
C GLU A 4 2.13 10.50 -9.96
N GLN A 5 2.18 11.70 -10.53
CA GLN A 5 1.74 11.96 -11.90
C GLN A 5 2.59 11.17 -12.90
N HIS A 6 3.92 11.15 -12.70
CA HIS A 6 4.82 10.39 -13.56
C HIS A 6 4.49 8.89 -13.56
N LEU A 7 4.27 8.28 -12.38
CA LEU A 7 3.92 6.87 -12.30
C LEU A 7 2.55 6.55 -12.92
N ALA A 8 1.57 7.44 -12.78
CA ALA A 8 0.28 7.30 -13.43
C ALA A 8 0.42 7.36 -14.97
N LEU A 9 1.23 8.28 -15.47
CA LEU A 9 1.53 8.42 -16.90
C LEU A 9 2.33 7.23 -17.46
N ASP A 10 3.32 6.70 -16.72
CA ASP A 10 4.02 5.48 -17.12
C ASP A 10 3.05 4.29 -17.25
N LEU A 11 2.10 4.17 -16.32
CA LEU A 11 1.06 3.15 -16.39
C LEU A 11 0.16 3.34 -17.63
N ILE A 12 -0.22 4.58 -17.94
CA ILE A 12 -0.97 4.92 -19.16
C ILE A 12 -0.17 4.54 -20.40
N VAL A 13 1.13 4.83 -20.47
CA VAL A 13 2.00 4.45 -21.59
C VAL A 13 2.02 2.93 -21.79
N ARG A 14 2.13 2.15 -20.71
CA ARG A 14 2.08 0.68 -20.77
C ARG A 14 0.73 0.17 -21.28
N LEU A 15 -0.37 0.76 -20.82
CA LEU A 15 -1.72 0.47 -21.32
C LEU A 15 -1.84 0.81 -22.81
N ALA A 16 -1.34 1.97 -23.23
CA ALA A 16 -1.38 2.42 -24.62
C ALA A 16 -0.58 1.49 -25.55
N ASN A 17 0.56 0.98 -25.08
CA ASN A 17 1.40 0.04 -25.82
C ASN A 17 0.79 -1.38 -25.89
N ARG A 18 0.08 -1.81 -24.83
CA ARG A 18 -0.54 -3.14 -24.78
C ARG A 18 -1.79 -3.24 -25.63
N PHE A 19 -2.63 -2.21 -25.63
CA PHE A 19 -3.95 -2.24 -26.22
C PHE A 19 -4.02 -1.52 -27.57
N GLY A 20 -5.02 -1.90 -28.37
CA GLY A 20 -5.27 -1.32 -29.69
C GLY A 20 -6.52 -0.43 -29.73
N PRO A 21 -6.78 0.25 -30.87
CA PRO A 21 -7.90 1.18 -31.05
C PRO A 21 -9.30 0.59 -30.80
N ALA A 22 -9.43 -0.74 -30.82
CA ALA A 22 -10.71 -1.43 -30.61
C ALA A 22 -11.00 -1.75 -29.13
N SER A 23 -10.01 -1.61 -28.25
CA SER A 23 -10.11 -1.88 -26.82
C SER A 23 -10.97 -0.82 -26.13
N ARG A 24 -11.56 -1.18 -25.00
CA ARG A 24 -12.23 -0.22 -24.11
C ARG A 24 -11.23 0.72 -23.44
N ILE A 25 -9.98 0.29 -23.23
CA ILE A 25 -8.89 1.17 -22.77
C ILE A 25 -8.73 2.37 -23.71
N ALA A 26 -8.82 2.15 -25.02
CA ALA A 26 -8.73 3.24 -25.99
C ALA A 26 -9.87 4.27 -25.89
N LYS A 27 -10.96 3.96 -25.16
CA LYS A 27 -12.07 4.86 -24.91
C LYS A 27 -11.84 5.77 -23.70
N GLU A 28 -11.15 5.24 -22.69
CA GLU A 28 -10.93 5.91 -21.41
C GLU A 28 -9.61 6.69 -21.39
N LEU A 29 -8.58 6.16 -22.05
CA LEU A 29 -7.20 6.67 -21.97
C LEU A 29 -7.05 8.16 -22.31
N PRO A 30 -7.69 8.72 -23.37
CA PRO A 30 -7.63 10.15 -23.62
C PRO A 30 -8.13 10.99 -22.44
N GLY A 31 -9.22 10.57 -21.79
CA GLY A 31 -9.77 11.25 -20.61
C GLY A 31 -8.83 11.18 -19.42
N TRP A 32 -8.07 10.08 -19.25
CA TRP A 32 -7.04 10.00 -18.20
C TRP A 32 -5.87 10.95 -18.47
N LEU A 33 -5.44 11.09 -19.73
CA LEU A 33 -4.39 12.05 -20.10
C LEU A 33 -4.86 13.49 -19.82
N GLU A 34 -6.08 13.84 -20.23
CA GLU A 34 -6.68 15.16 -19.98
C GLU A 34 -6.97 15.41 -18.49
N TYR A 35 -7.18 14.36 -17.69
CA TYR A 35 -7.35 14.50 -16.25
C TYR A 35 -6.02 14.74 -15.53
N LEU A 36 -4.97 14.00 -15.91
CA LEU A 36 -3.65 14.10 -15.28
C LEU A 36 -2.82 15.28 -15.79
N THR A 37 -3.15 15.79 -16.98
CA THR A 37 -2.40 16.82 -17.68
C THR A 37 -3.35 17.83 -18.30
N GLU A 38 -2.90 19.06 -18.53
CA GLU A 38 -3.71 20.08 -19.22
C GLU A 38 -3.69 19.92 -20.76
N VAL A 39 -3.31 18.74 -21.28
CA VAL A 39 -3.18 18.49 -22.71
C VAL A 39 -4.46 17.90 -23.29
N GLU A 40 -5.03 18.62 -24.25
CA GLU A 40 -6.22 18.21 -24.98
C GLU A 40 -5.90 17.08 -25.97
N CYS A 41 -6.62 15.96 -25.86
CA CYS A 41 -6.44 14.84 -26.78
C CYS A 41 -7.31 14.99 -28.03
N PRO A 42 -6.87 14.44 -29.18
CA PRO A 42 -7.68 14.40 -30.40
C PRO A 42 -9.08 13.82 -30.15
N GLU A 43 -10.11 14.58 -30.57
CA GLU A 43 -11.50 14.17 -30.46
C GLU A 43 -11.71 12.73 -30.95
N ARG A 44 -12.44 11.97 -30.15
CA ARG A 44 -12.71 10.58 -30.46
C ARG A 44 -13.63 10.48 -31.71
N PRO A 45 -13.27 9.67 -32.70
CA PRO A 45 -14.14 9.41 -33.84
C PRO A 45 -15.49 8.84 -33.38
N ARG A 46 -16.59 9.29 -34.01
CA ARG A 46 -17.94 8.71 -33.81
C ARG A 46 -18.02 7.25 -34.27
N SER A 47 -17.16 6.86 -35.21
CA SER A 47 -17.00 5.49 -35.69
C SER A 47 -15.89 4.75 -34.93
N ARG A 48 -15.62 3.48 -35.29
CA ARG A 48 -14.54 2.69 -34.66
C ARG A 48 -13.20 3.45 -34.81
N PRO A 49 -12.44 3.66 -33.71
CA PRO A 49 -11.18 4.39 -33.80
C PRO A 49 -10.21 3.74 -34.79
N SER A 50 -9.53 4.57 -35.58
CA SER A 50 -8.53 4.09 -36.54
C SER A 50 -7.16 3.89 -35.88
N SER A 51 -6.30 3.07 -36.48
CA SER A 51 -4.90 2.92 -36.05
C SER A 51 -4.16 4.26 -36.08
N GLN A 52 -4.47 5.14 -37.02
CA GLN A 52 -3.85 6.46 -37.10
C GLN A 52 -4.23 7.35 -35.91
N TRP A 53 -5.50 7.36 -35.52
CA TRP A 53 -5.95 8.08 -34.32
C TRP A 53 -5.27 7.52 -33.07
N TRP A 54 -5.23 6.19 -32.92
CA TRP A 54 -4.58 5.57 -31.77
C TRP A 54 -3.08 5.84 -31.71
N ASN A 55 -2.40 5.86 -32.84
CA ASN A 55 -0.97 6.23 -32.89
C ASN A 55 -0.74 7.64 -32.39
N LYS A 56 -1.62 8.60 -32.71
CA LYS A 56 -1.52 9.98 -32.17
C LYS A 56 -1.65 9.98 -30.65
N ILE A 57 -2.65 9.28 -30.10
CA ILE A 57 -2.82 9.16 -28.65
C ILE A 57 -1.60 8.53 -27.97
N ARG A 58 -1.04 7.47 -28.57
CA ARG A 58 0.19 6.83 -28.06
C ARG A 58 1.37 7.79 -28.06
N THR A 59 1.55 8.56 -29.12
CA THR A 59 2.61 9.58 -29.20
C THR A 59 2.44 10.62 -28.10
N ILE A 60 1.23 11.15 -27.91
CA ILE A 60 0.94 12.11 -26.83
C ILE A 60 1.27 11.51 -25.46
N ALA A 61 0.85 10.28 -25.18
CA ALA A 61 1.15 9.62 -23.90
C ALA A 61 2.66 9.47 -23.65
N HIS A 62 3.44 9.13 -24.68
CA HIS A 62 4.91 9.02 -24.58
C HIS A 62 5.58 10.39 -24.40
N ASP A 63 5.13 11.42 -25.12
CA ASP A 63 5.68 12.77 -25.03
C ASP A 63 5.39 13.42 -23.67
N LEU A 64 4.27 13.05 -23.05
CA LEU A 64 3.85 13.52 -21.73
C LEU A 64 4.47 12.75 -20.56
N ALA A 65 5.25 11.70 -20.81
CA ALA A 65 5.95 10.94 -19.77
C ALA A 65 7.44 11.32 -19.64
N PRO A 66 7.85 12.61 -19.47
CA PRO A 66 9.24 12.92 -19.18
C PRO A 66 9.60 12.51 -17.73
N SER A 67 10.84 12.78 -17.33
CA SER A 67 11.38 12.40 -16.02
C SER A 67 10.52 12.91 -14.85
N ALA A 68 10.30 12.05 -13.85
CA ALA A 68 9.70 12.44 -12.59
C ALA A 68 10.46 13.60 -11.95
N GLY A 69 9.73 14.59 -11.43
CA GLY A 69 10.24 15.55 -10.47
C GLY A 69 9.71 15.24 -9.07
N GLY A 70 10.18 16.00 -8.09
CA GLY A 70 9.81 15.84 -6.68
C GLY A 70 8.32 15.89 -6.38
N GLY A 71 7.96 15.63 -5.13
CA GLY A 71 6.57 15.58 -4.68
C GLY A 71 6.39 14.55 -3.57
N GLU A 72 5.16 14.44 -3.08
CA GLU A 72 4.82 13.48 -2.03
C GLU A 72 5.06 12.03 -2.48
N GLY A 73 4.95 11.73 -3.79
CA GLY A 73 5.27 10.41 -4.32
C GLY A 73 6.72 9.95 -4.05
N GLU A 74 7.71 10.85 -4.06
CA GLU A 74 9.10 10.49 -3.73
C GLU A 74 9.23 10.13 -2.24
N ILE A 75 8.52 10.84 -1.37
CA ILE A 75 8.47 10.57 0.06
C ILE A 75 7.83 9.19 0.30
N VAL A 76 6.69 8.91 -0.35
CA VAL A 76 6.00 7.63 -0.25
C VAL A 76 6.88 6.48 -0.75
N GLN A 77 7.56 6.64 -1.89
CA GLN A 77 8.46 5.61 -2.43
C GLN A 77 9.66 5.35 -1.52
N ARG A 78 10.27 6.41 -0.98
CA ARG A 78 11.37 6.31 -0.01
C ARG A 78 10.92 5.58 1.25
N ASN A 79 9.79 5.98 1.83
CA ASN A 79 9.26 5.41 3.06
C ASN A 79 8.82 3.94 2.85
N ALA A 80 8.22 3.61 1.72
CA ALA A 80 7.90 2.23 1.36
C ALA A 80 9.17 1.36 1.25
N THR A 81 10.26 1.92 0.72
CA THR A 81 11.56 1.23 0.64
C THR A 81 12.13 0.97 2.04
N LEU A 82 12.13 1.97 2.92
CA LEU A 82 12.58 1.82 4.31
C LEU A 82 11.77 0.74 5.06
N LEU A 83 10.44 0.73 4.88
CA LEU A 83 9.59 -0.32 5.45
C LEU A 83 9.91 -1.68 4.84
N GLY A 84 10.12 -1.75 3.53
CA GLY A 84 10.50 -2.98 2.83
C GLY A 84 11.76 -3.61 3.40
N GLU A 85 12.81 -2.80 3.58
CA GLU A 85 14.07 -3.23 4.19
C GLU A 85 13.87 -3.69 5.64
N HIS A 86 13.11 -2.92 6.43
CA HIS A 86 12.87 -3.24 7.85
C HIS A 86 12.10 -4.54 8.07
N PHE A 87 11.06 -4.79 7.27
CA PHE A 87 10.21 -5.96 7.37
C PHE A 87 10.71 -7.16 6.54
N GLY A 88 11.86 -7.03 5.88
CA GLY A 88 12.44 -8.10 5.07
C GLY A 88 11.60 -8.46 3.84
N LEU A 89 10.95 -7.46 3.24
CA LEU A 89 10.20 -7.63 2.00
C LEU A 89 11.15 -7.80 0.82
N SER A 90 10.77 -8.65 -0.13
CA SER A 90 11.47 -8.72 -1.42
C SER A 90 11.29 -7.43 -2.22
N PRO A 91 12.10 -7.18 -3.27
CA PRO A 91 11.90 -6.03 -4.16
C PRO A 91 10.50 -5.99 -4.78
N ALA A 92 9.98 -7.15 -5.19
CA ALA A 92 8.61 -7.27 -5.70
C ALA A 92 7.55 -6.91 -4.65
N GLU A 93 7.74 -7.36 -3.41
CA GLU A 93 6.84 -7.04 -2.30
C GLU A 93 6.89 -5.54 -1.95
N THR A 94 8.07 -4.94 -1.93
CA THR A 94 8.26 -3.51 -1.68
C THR A 94 7.62 -2.66 -2.79
N SER A 95 7.78 -3.07 -4.05
CA SER A 95 7.13 -2.41 -5.17
C SER A 95 5.61 -2.56 -5.14
N MET A 96 5.09 -3.70 -4.68
CA MET A 96 3.66 -3.91 -4.50
C MET A 96 3.09 -3.05 -3.35
N LEU A 97 3.82 -2.90 -2.23
CA LEU A 97 3.46 -1.95 -1.18
C LEU A 97 3.38 -0.53 -1.74
N THR A 98 4.38 -0.13 -2.53
CA THR A 98 4.43 1.19 -3.19
C THR A 98 3.21 1.38 -4.09
N PHE A 99 2.87 0.40 -4.94
CA PHE A 99 1.68 0.48 -5.78
C PHE A 99 0.38 0.69 -4.98
N VAL A 100 0.19 -0.08 -3.90
CA VAL A 100 -1.02 0.04 -3.05
C VAL A 100 -1.04 1.39 -2.33
N ALA A 101 0.12 1.90 -1.92
CA ALA A 101 0.25 3.23 -1.35
C ALA A 101 -0.17 4.32 -2.33
N PHE A 102 0.35 4.28 -3.57
CA PHE A 102 0.00 5.27 -4.58
C PHE A 102 -1.48 5.22 -4.96
N TYR A 103 -2.04 4.01 -5.08
CA TYR A 103 -3.48 3.83 -5.30
C TYR A 103 -4.33 4.44 -4.18
N LYS A 104 -3.88 4.37 -2.92
CA LYS A 104 -4.64 4.92 -1.79
C LYS A 104 -4.44 6.42 -1.59
N LEU A 105 -3.27 6.94 -1.95
CA LEU A 105 -2.82 8.29 -1.61
C LEU A 105 -3.06 9.32 -2.71
N PHE A 106 -3.09 8.91 -3.98
CA PHE A 106 -3.09 9.83 -5.11
C PHE A 106 -4.26 9.57 -6.05
N ASP A 107 -5.24 10.48 -6.03
CA ASP A 107 -6.48 10.39 -6.82
C ASP A 107 -6.22 10.17 -8.32
N GLY A 108 -5.19 10.81 -8.88
CA GLY A 108 -4.82 10.61 -10.28
C GLY A 108 -4.36 9.18 -10.59
N PHE A 109 -3.60 8.57 -9.69
CA PHE A 109 -3.18 7.18 -9.84
C PHE A 109 -4.36 6.23 -9.62
N GLU A 110 -5.20 6.48 -8.61
CA GLU A 110 -6.44 5.75 -8.36
C GLU A 110 -7.35 5.76 -9.60
N HIS A 111 -7.59 6.94 -10.18
CA HIS A 111 -8.47 7.14 -11.32
C HIS A 111 -8.06 6.29 -12.54
N VAL A 112 -6.76 6.26 -12.87
CA VAL A 112 -6.23 5.43 -13.96
C VAL A 112 -6.40 3.94 -13.66
N VAL A 113 -6.06 3.50 -12.45
CA VAL A 113 -6.15 2.10 -12.04
C VAL A 113 -7.60 1.63 -12.08
N ASP A 114 -8.51 2.40 -11.48
CA ASP A 114 -9.93 2.08 -11.44
C ASP A 114 -10.53 2.06 -12.84
N GLY A 115 -10.24 3.07 -13.67
CA GLY A 115 -10.70 3.11 -15.06
C GLY A 115 -10.20 1.91 -15.86
N ALA A 116 -8.91 1.55 -15.71
CA ALA A 116 -8.35 0.38 -16.38
C ALA A 116 -9.05 -0.91 -15.95
N LEU A 117 -9.31 -1.10 -14.65
CA LEU A 117 -10.03 -2.26 -14.12
C LEU A 117 -11.49 -2.32 -14.56
N GLU A 118 -12.16 -1.17 -14.74
CA GLU A 118 -13.56 -1.09 -15.21
C GLU A 118 -13.76 -1.72 -16.58
N THR A 119 -12.77 -1.58 -17.45
CA THR A 119 -12.83 -2.11 -18.81
C THR A 119 -13.02 -3.62 -18.84
N ARG A 120 -12.59 -4.32 -17.78
CA ARG A 120 -12.46 -5.78 -17.67
C ARG A 120 -11.47 -6.40 -18.66
N GLU A 121 -10.67 -5.58 -19.35
CA GLU A 121 -9.58 -6.03 -20.22
C GLU A 121 -8.24 -6.11 -19.46
N VAL A 122 -8.19 -5.51 -18.27
CA VAL A 122 -7.03 -5.43 -17.39
C VAL A 122 -7.37 -6.07 -16.04
N THR A 123 -6.39 -6.73 -15.42
CA THR A 123 -6.54 -7.35 -14.10
C THR A 123 -5.53 -6.78 -13.11
N VAL A 124 -5.81 -6.87 -11.81
CA VAL A 124 -4.89 -6.39 -10.76
C VAL A 124 -3.50 -7.06 -10.85
N PRO A 125 -3.37 -8.40 -11.04
CA PRO A 125 -2.05 -9.01 -11.23
C PRO A 125 -1.29 -8.47 -12.44
N LEU A 126 -1.99 -8.11 -13.53
CA LEU A 126 -1.36 -7.53 -14.72
C LEU A 126 -0.84 -6.11 -14.46
N LEU A 127 -1.62 -5.27 -13.78
CA LEU A 127 -1.19 -3.92 -13.38
C LEU A 127 0.03 -3.97 -12.45
N LEU A 128 -0.05 -4.82 -11.43
CA LEU A 128 1.06 -5.03 -10.49
C LEU A 128 2.30 -5.58 -11.19
N SER A 129 2.14 -6.50 -12.14
CA SER A 129 3.24 -7.05 -12.95
C SER A 129 3.96 -5.95 -13.74
N TRP A 130 3.20 -5.04 -14.36
CA TRP A 130 3.76 -3.90 -15.08
C TRP A 130 4.46 -2.90 -14.17
N PHE A 131 3.84 -2.54 -13.05
CA PHE A 131 4.40 -1.57 -12.11
C PHE A 131 5.65 -2.12 -11.41
N CYS A 132 5.61 -3.38 -10.96
CA CYS A 132 6.72 -4.01 -10.25
C CYS A 132 7.80 -4.55 -11.19
N ALA A 133 7.57 -4.55 -12.52
CA ALA A 133 8.41 -5.18 -13.53
C ALA A 133 8.72 -6.66 -13.24
N VAL A 134 7.72 -7.40 -12.75
CA VAL A 134 7.83 -8.79 -12.28
C VAL A 134 6.71 -9.62 -12.90
N PRO A 135 6.94 -10.86 -13.35
CA PRO A 135 5.92 -11.63 -14.06
C PRO A 135 4.72 -11.97 -13.14
N GLU A 136 3.53 -12.08 -13.73
CA GLU A 136 2.28 -12.35 -12.99
C GLU A 136 2.32 -13.54 -12.01
N PRO A 137 3.00 -14.68 -12.29
CA PRO A 137 3.08 -15.78 -11.33
C PRO A 137 3.77 -15.39 -10.01
N GLU A 138 4.79 -14.54 -10.06
CA GLU A 138 5.48 -14.03 -8.87
C GLU A 138 4.59 -13.04 -8.11
N ILE A 139 3.91 -12.15 -8.82
CA ILE A 139 2.90 -11.25 -8.24
C ILE A 139 1.80 -12.06 -7.53
N ARG A 140 1.24 -13.07 -8.17
CA ARG A 140 0.22 -13.95 -7.55
C ARG A 140 0.74 -14.65 -6.31
N THR A 141 2.02 -14.95 -6.25
CA THR A 141 2.67 -15.55 -5.07
C THR A 141 2.80 -14.53 -3.95
N ALA A 142 3.24 -13.30 -4.24
CA ALA A 142 3.32 -12.20 -3.28
C ALA A 142 1.94 -11.78 -2.74
N MET A 143 0.89 -11.89 -3.56
CA MET A 143 -0.51 -11.61 -3.21
C MET A 143 -1.17 -12.67 -2.31
N ARG A 144 -0.51 -13.82 -2.04
CA ARG A 144 -1.09 -14.86 -1.18
C ARG A 144 -1.25 -14.33 0.24
N ALA A 145 -2.29 -14.81 0.94
CA ALA A 145 -2.51 -14.45 2.35
C ALA A 145 -1.33 -14.83 3.27
N SER A 146 -0.55 -15.84 2.87
CA SER A 146 0.67 -16.27 3.55
C SER A 146 1.93 -15.52 3.12
N GLY A 147 1.83 -14.52 2.23
CA GLY A 147 2.94 -13.68 1.79
C GLY A 147 3.33 -12.67 2.87
N ARG A 148 4.60 -12.23 2.87
CA ARG A 148 5.13 -11.34 3.92
C ARG A 148 4.38 -10.00 3.98
N LEU A 149 3.91 -9.49 2.85
CA LEU A 149 3.10 -8.26 2.81
C LEU A 149 1.81 -8.35 3.62
N THR A 150 1.12 -9.49 3.55
CA THR A 150 -0.11 -9.70 4.31
C THR A 150 0.21 -10.06 5.76
N CYS A 151 1.22 -10.91 6.00
CA CYS A 151 1.61 -11.32 7.34
C CYS A 151 2.25 -10.21 8.18
N SER A 152 2.93 -9.24 7.57
CA SER A 152 3.45 -8.05 8.25
C SER A 152 2.35 -7.04 8.63
N GLY A 153 1.14 -7.20 8.07
CA GLY A 153 0.03 -6.27 8.29
C GLY A 153 0.17 -4.93 7.56
N LEU A 154 1.23 -4.75 6.75
CA LEU A 154 1.43 -3.55 5.93
C LEU A 154 0.34 -3.43 4.86
N VAL A 155 -0.03 -4.55 4.24
CA VAL A 155 -1.14 -4.61 3.29
C VAL A 155 -2.26 -5.46 3.85
N GLN A 156 -3.45 -4.88 3.92
CA GLN A 156 -4.66 -5.55 4.37
C GLN A 156 -5.42 -6.05 3.16
N ARG A 157 -5.90 -7.30 3.24
CA ARG A 157 -6.83 -7.81 2.23
C ARG A 157 -8.20 -7.23 2.51
N ASN A 158 -8.72 -6.49 1.54
CA ASN A 158 -10.04 -5.91 1.65
C ASN A 158 -11.08 -7.03 1.50
N SER A 159 -11.65 -7.47 2.61
CA SER A 159 -12.76 -8.43 2.63
C SER A 159 -14.13 -7.76 2.43
N GLY A 160 -14.17 -6.42 2.37
CA GLY A 160 -15.38 -5.61 2.35
C GLY A 160 -15.85 -5.18 0.95
N GLY A 161 -16.96 -5.80 0.49
CA GLY A 161 -17.88 -5.24 -0.50
C GLY A 161 -17.59 -5.58 -1.97
N ARG A 162 -18.63 -5.98 -2.72
CA ARG A 162 -18.60 -6.33 -4.17
C ARG A 162 -18.22 -5.15 -5.10
N HIS A 163 -17.82 -4.00 -4.55
CA HIS A 163 -17.70 -2.73 -5.26
C HIS A 163 -16.29 -2.12 -5.24
N ARG A 164 -15.35 -2.66 -4.45
CA ARG A 164 -13.95 -2.19 -4.47
C ARG A 164 -13.15 -2.95 -5.52
N ARG A 165 -12.49 -2.21 -6.41
CA ARG A 165 -11.75 -2.74 -7.57
C ARG A 165 -10.37 -3.25 -7.16
N MET A 166 -9.74 -2.61 -6.17
CA MET A 166 -8.49 -3.05 -5.54
C MET A 166 -8.74 -4.01 -4.37
N PRO A 167 -8.19 -5.24 -4.37
CA PRO A 167 -8.36 -6.21 -3.29
C PRO A 167 -7.46 -5.93 -2.05
N PHE A 168 -6.65 -4.88 -2.12
CA PHE A 168 -5.67 -4.51 -1.11
C PHE A 168 -5.95 -3.10 -0.60
N ASP A 169 -5.59 -2.86 0.66
CA ASP A 169 -5.75 -1.57 1.34
C ASP A 169 -4.62 -1.40 2.35
N LEU A 170 -4.40 -0.17 2.80
CA LEU A 170 -3.45 0.15 3.88
C LEU A 170 -4.22 0.62 5.12
N SER A 171 -3.62 0.51 6.31
CA SER A 171 -4.18 1.19 7.47
C SER A 171 -4.04 2.71 7.35
N ASP A 172 -4.93 3.48 7.98
CA ASP A 172 -4.83 4.94 7.98
C ASP A 172 -3.53 5.43 8.62
N ARG A 173 -3.05 4.72 9.66
CA ARG A 173 -1.76 5.03 10.29
C ARG A 173 -0.57 4.82 9.36
N LEU A 174 -0.57 3.72 8.60
CA LEU A 174 0.47 3.46 7.61
C LEU A 174 0.41 4.51 6.48
N THR A 175 -0.79 4.89 6.07
CA THR A 175 -1.04 5.92 5.06
C THR A 175 -0.41 7.26 5.50
N LEU A 176 -0.66 7.68 6.74
CA LEU A 176 -0.04 8.87 7.34
C LEU A 176 1.47 8.74 7.46
N ALA A 177 1.98 7.57 7.87
CA ALA A 177 3.42 7.33 7.99
C ALA A 177 4.14 7.39 6.63
N LEU A 178 3.52 6.88 5.56
CA LEU A 178 4.09 6.90 4.21
C LEU A 178 4.22 8.32 3.64
N LEU A 179 3.33 9.24 4.00
CA LEU A 179 3.41 10.65 3.61
C LEU A 179 4.37 11.48 4.48
N ALA A 180 4.79 10.96 5.63
CA ALA A 180 5.57 11.75 6.58
C ALA A 180 7.01 11.96 6.11
N GLU A 181 7.48 13.21 6.20
CA GLU A 181 8.91 13.52 6.07
C GLU A 181 9.65 13.05 7.31
N VAL A 182 10.33 11.92 7.16
CA VAL A 182 11.11 11.26 8.21
C VAL A 182 12.52 10.97 7.72
N ASP A 183 13.47 11.03 8.65
CA ASP A 183 14.89 10.77 8.40
C ASP A 183 15.27 9.30 8.65
N SER A 184 14.46 8.57 9.42
CA SER A 184 14.78 7.20 9.82
C SER A 184 13.57 6.26 9.88
N ILE A 185 13.86 4.96 9.78
CA ILE A 185 12.87 3.91 10.03
C ILE A 185 12.29 3.97 11.44
N SER A 186 13.07 4.40 12.44
CA SER A 186 12.59 4.50 13.82
C SER A 186 11.46 5.53 13.96
N ASP A 187 11.51 6.62 13.19
CA ASP A 187 10.47 7.64 13.17
C ASP A 187 9.20 7.13 12.49
N LEU A 188 9.34 6.39 11.37
CA LEU A 188 8.22 5.71 10.71
C LEU A 188 7.51 4.74 11.65
N ILE A 189 8.27 3.90 12.35
CA ILE A 189 7.74 2.95 13.32
C ILE A 189 7.02 3.70 14.46
N ALA A 190 7.56 4.82 14.95
CA ALA A 190 6.92 5.62 16.00
C ALA A 190 5.56 6.21 15.58
N LEU A 191 5.39 6.56 14.29
CA LEU A 191 4.12 7.04 13.75
C LEU A 191 3.06 5.93 13.67
N MET A 192 3.47 4.72 13.30
CA MET A 192 2.54 3.59 13.19
C MET A 192 2.17 3.01 14.57
N PHE A 193 3.16 2.94 15.46
CA PHE A 193 3.06 2.37 16.80
C PHE A 193 3.39 3.44 17.86
N PRO A 194 2.49 4.40 18.11
CA PRO A 194 2.68 5.39 19.16
C PRO A 194 2.92 4.67 20.49
N ARG A 195 3.92 5.15 21.23
CA ARG A 195 4.30 4.56 22.52
C ARG A 195 3.07 4.49 23.42
N ALA A 196 2.87 3.33 24.06
CA ALA A 196 1.87 3.19 25.09
C ALA A 196 2.10 4.26 26.16
N ALA A 197 1.02 4.93 26.60
CA ALA A 197 1.10 5.83 27.72
C ALA A 197 1.66 5.10 28.94
N ALA A 198 2.39 5.82 29.79
CA ALA A 198 2.92 5.23 31.01
C ALA A 198 1.78 4.56 31.79
N PRO A 199 1.95 3.30 32.21
CA PRO A 199 0.91 2.52 32.85
C PRO A 199 0.44 3.24 34.12
N GLN A 200 -0.82 3.67 34.14
CA GLN A 200 -1.44 4.33 35.29
C GLN A 200 -1.87 3.33 36.37
N ALA A 201 -2.03 2.05 36.01
CA ALA A 201 -2.39 1.01 36.95
C ALA A 201 -1.25 0.75 37.95
N GLN A 202 -1.61 0.62 39.21
CA GLN A 202 -0.73 0.18 40.28
C GLN A 202 -0.84 -1.35 40.44
N TRP A 203 0.14 -1.97 41.08
CA TRP A 203 0.14 -3.42 41.27
C TRP A 203 -1.10 -3.92 42.02
N GLN A 204 -1.63 -3.09 42.91
CA GLN A 204 -2.85 -3.32 43.70
C GLN A 204 -4.09 -3.52 42.80
N ASP A 205 -4.11 -2.93 41.61
CA ASP A 205 -5.21 -3.07 40.65
C ASP A 205 -5.27 -4.48 40.02
N PHE A 206 -4.24 -5.31 40.23
CA PHE A 206 -4.15 -6.69 39.73
C PHE A 206 -4.29 -7.75 40.82
N GLU A 207 -4.63 -7.40 42.06
CA GLU A 207 -4.81 -8.37 43.16
C GLU A 207 -5.83 -9.47 42.83
N GLY A 208 -6.87 -9.14 42.04
CA GLY A 208 -7.86 -10.10 41.56
C GLY A 208 -7.34 -11.15 40.56
N LEU A 209 -6.15 -10.96 39.99
CA LEU A 209 -5.48 -11.91 39.08
C LEU A 209 -4.49 -12.84 39.80
N SER A 210 -4.19 -12.58 41.08
CA SER A 210 -3.39 -13.41 42.00
C SER A 210 -2.24 -14.20 41.34
N GLN A 211 -2.31 -15.54 41.32
CA GLN A 211 -1.24 -16.45 40.87
C GLN A 211 -0.81 -16.22 39.41
N ASP A 212 -1.74 -15.80 38.55
CA ASP A 212 -1.42 -15.55 37.14
C ASP A 212 -0.57 -14.28 36.99
N ALA A 213 -0.82 -13.26 37.82
CA ALA A 213 -0.05 -12.02 37.81
C ALA A 213 1.41 -12.24 38.25
N ASP A 214 1.62 -13.07 39.28
CA ASP A 214 2.95 -13.42 39.76
C ASP A 214 3.73 -14.25 38.73
N LEU A 215 3.07 -15.20 38.06
CA LEU A 215 3.67 -15.99 36.98
C LEU A 215 4.08 -15.13 35.79
N MET A 216 3.21 -14.20 35.37
CA MET A 216 3.52 -13.26 34.28
C MET A 216 4.71 -12.38 34.63
N ARG A 217 4.75 -11.84 35.86
CA ARG A 217 5.88 -11.03 36.33
C ARG A 217 7.18 -11.82 36.29
N GLU A 218 7.19 -13.05 36.79
CA GLU A 218 8.40 -13.87 36.82
C GLU A 218 8.88 -14.22 35.40
N LEU A 219 7.96 -14.57 34.50
CA LEU A 219 8.26 -14.86 33.10
C LEU A 219 8.87 -13.65 32.39
N LEU A 220 8.25 -12.48 32.51
CA LEU A 220 8.73 -11.24 31.89
C LEU A 220 10.07 -10.79 32.48
N SER A 221 10.23 -10.86 33.80
CA SER A 221 11.48 -10.51 34.48
C SER A 221 12.64 -11.38 33.97
N LYS A 222 12.41 -12.69 33.82
CA LYS A 222 13.40 -13.62 33.26
C LYS A 222 13.67 -13.33 31.79
N ALA A 223 12.64 -13.04 31.00
CA ALA A 223 12.77 -12.72 29.58
C ALA A 223 13.58 -11.44 29.35
N LEU A 224 13.30 -10.38 30.12
CA LEU A 224 14.02 -9.11 30.09
C LEU A 224 15.48 -9.29 30.53
N ALA A 225 15.72 -9.98 31.64
CA ALA A 225 17.07 -10.25 32.15
C ALA A 225 17.92 -11.05 31.14
N LYS A 226 17.30 -11.98 30.40
CA LYS A 226 17.96 -12.80 29.37
C LYS A 226 17.91 -12.21 27.97
N ARG A 227 17.26 -11.05 27.77
CA ARG A 227 16.93 -10.46 26.46
C ARG A 227 16.36 -11.50 25.48
N GLN A 228 15.49 -12.37 25.99
CA GLN A 228 14.98 -13.53 25.25
C GLN A 228 13.90 -13.06 24.25
N PRO A 229 14.12 -13.17 22.93
CA PRO A 229 13.10 -12.79 21.94
C PRO A 229 11.97 -13.82 21.90
N GLY A 230 10.75 -13.39 21.54
CA GLY A 230 9.62 -14.28 21.25
C GLY A 230 8.79 -14.72 22.46
N VAL A 231 8.82 -13.99 23.57
CA VAL A 231 7.92 -14.24 24.70
C VAL A 231 6.59 -13.53 24.44
N HIS A 232 5.53 -14.32 24.18
CA HIS A 232 4.18 -13.83 23.94
C HIS A 232 3.26 -14.20 25.10
N ILE A 233 2.62 -13.21 25.72
CA ILE A 233 1.63 -13.43 26.79
C ILE A 233 0.25 -13.10 26.25
N LEU A 234 -0.65 -14.08 26.26
CA LEU A 234 -2.04 -13.91 25.88
C LEU A 234 -2.89 -13.72 27.14
N LEU A 235 -3.43 -12.52 27.33
CA LEU A 235 -4.36 -12.20 28.41
C LEU A 235 -5.80 -12.41 27.93
N TYR A 236 -6.49 -13.45 28.42
CA TYR A 236 -7.89 -13.71 28.11
C TYR A 236 -8.77 -13.55 29.37
N GLY A 237 -9.99 -13.01 29.20
CA GLY A 237 -10.99 -12.98 30.27
C GLY A 237 -12.26 -12.19 29.90
N PRO A 238 -13.27 -12.13 30.79
CA PRO A 238 -14.49 -11.36 30.57
C PRO A 238 -14.22 -9.86 30.35
N PRO A 239 -15.04 -9.12 29.58
CA PRO A 239 -14.88 -7.66 29.44
C PRO A 239 -14.97 -6.97 30.82
N GLY A 240 -14.08 -6.01 31.09
CA GLY A 240 -14.03 -5.28 32.37
C GLY A 240 -12.94 -5.69 33.38
N THR A 241 -12.13 -6.71 33.09
CA THR A 241 -11.04 -7.21 34.00
C THR A 241 -9.66 -6.57 33.81
N GLY A 242 -9.58 -5.29 33.38
CA GLY A 242 -8.31 -4.55 33.39
C GLY A 242 -7.21 -5.00 32.40
N LYS A 243 -7.51 -5.90 31.44
CA LYS A 243 -6.53 -6.44 30.47
C LYS A 243 -5.73 -5.40 29.68
N GLY A 244 -6.34 -4.25 29.38
CA GLY A 244 -5.64 -3.15 28.70
C GLY A 244 -4.54 -2.50 29.55
N SER A 245 -4.71 -2.48 30.87
CA SER A 245 -3.80 -1.82 31.80
C SER A 245 -2.60 -2.70 32.20
N ALA A 246 -2.76 -4.02 32.20
CA ALA A 246 -1.69 -4.98 32.50
C ALA A 246 -0.57 -4.99 31.44
N ALA A 247 -0.95 -4.85 30.16
CA ALA A 247 -0.01 -4.91 29.04
C ALA A 247 0.97 -3.72 28.97
N GLY A 248 0.63 -2.58 29.57
CA GLY A 248 1.45 -1.36 29.53
C GLY A 248 2.64 -1.33 30.51
N ARG A 249 2.75 -2.32 31.41
CA ARG A 249 3.74 -2.32 32.52
C ARG A 249 4.90 -3.31 32.35
N CYS A 250 4.99 -3.96 31.19
CA CYS A 250 6.00 -4.98 30.88
C CYS A 250 7.25 -4.35 30.23
#